data_AF-A0A9D9G789-F1
#
_entry.id   AF-A0A9D9G789-F1
#
_cell.length_a   1.000
_cell.length_b   1.000
_cell.length_c   1.000
_cell.angle_alpha   90.00
_cell.angle_beta   90.00
_cell.angle_gamma   90.00
#
_symmetry.space_group_name_H-M   'P 1'
#
loop_
_entity.id
_entity.type
_entity.pdbx_description
1 polymer ?
#
loop_
_entity_poly.entity_id
_entity_poly.type
_entity_poly.pdbx_seq_one_letter_code
_entity_poly.pdbx_strand_id
1 'polypeptide(L)'
;MDTRLKASLNGNATLTDVDIAQWAKSDPYFVVPKVLLLTDGEKPDAESRRRLIAQLAIAVGDREELASVVGDDLLSFGDFYPDAEVQKVSTTSVIDSFLDTFAPADSKETELLSKVLFSATPDYAAQLAYEERHNPVAVDGPKSEADRLIDRFIDMDRGGETKPETPAVETPKNDESEKLTNETAPTKTVAQESENTSLTESFARVMIKNGNYRKALQIITELSLNNPEKSIYFADQIRFLKKLIINENN
;
A
#
# COMPACT_ATOMS: atom_id res chain seq x y z
N MET A 1 -12.58 53.84 17.60
CA MET A 1 -13.94 53.26 17.73
C MET A 1 -14.92 54.30 17.24
N ASP A 2 -15.32 54.15 15.98
CA ASP A 2 -16.16 55.10 15.26
C ASP A 2 -17.53 55.25 15.94
N THR A 3 -18.02 56.48 16.06
CA THR A 3 -19.26 56.82 16.82
C THR A 3 -20.50 56.18 16.20
N ARG A 4 -20.45 55.89 14.90
CA ARG A 4 -21.50 55.26 14.10
C ARG A 4 -21.66 53.76 14.38
N LEU A 5 -20.56 53.04 14.61
CA LEU A 5 -20.60 51.63 14.98
C LEU A 5 -21.29 51.43 16.34
N LYS A 6 -20.97 52.29 17.32
CA LYS A 6 -21.63 52.30 18.64
C LYS A 6 -23.13 52.63 18.53
N ALA A 7 -23.50 53.56 17.64
CA ALA A 7 -24.89 53.91 17.40
C ALA A 7 -25.68 52.75 16.74
N SER A 8 -25.05 52.00 15.84
CA SER A 8 -25.66 50.83 15.20
C SER A 8 -25.83 49.66 16.17
N LEU A 9 -24.82 49.37 17.01
CA LEU A 9 -24.93 48.36 18.08
C LEU A 9 -26.03 48.66 19.10
N ASN A 10 -26.33 49.94 19.31
CA ASN A 10 -27.41 50.42 20.18
C ASN A 10 -28.78 50.48 19.48
N GLY A 11 -28.90 50.02 18.23
CA GLY A 11 -30.16 49.97 17.47
C GLY A 11 -30.62 51.31 16.88
N ASN A 12 -29.78 52.35 16.91
CA ASN A 12 -30.17 53.71 16.53
C ASN A 12 -29.80 54.08 15.08
N ALA A 13 -29.09 53.23 14.34
CA ALA A 13 -28.69 53.50 12.96
C ALA A 13 -28.57 52.22 12.13
N THR A 14 -29.15 52.23 10.92
CA THR A 14 -28.93 51.20 9.90
C THR A 14 -27.55 51.41 9.26
N LEU A 15 -26.73 50.37 9.29
CA LEU A 15 -25.41 50.37 8.65
C LEU A 15 -25.60 50.33 7.13
N THR A 16 -24.93 51.20 6.39
CA THR A 16 -24.93 51.11 4.92
C THR A 16 -23.75 50.26 4.44
N ASP A 17 -23.92 49.48 3.39
CA ASP A 17 -22.89 48.57 2.86
C ASP A 17 -21.58 49.30 2.50
N VAL A 18 -21.70 50.59 2.13
CA VAL A 18 -20.56 51.48 1.83
C VAL A 18 -19.72 51.75 3.08
N ASP A 19 -20.36 51.98 4.23
CA ASP A 19 -19.66 52.21 5.51
C ASP A 19 -18.93 50.93 5.96
N ILE A 20 -19.56 49.77 5.78
CA ILE A 20 -18.98 48.46 6.15
C ILE A 20 -17.74 48.16 5.29
N ALA A 21 -17.82 48.42 3.99
CA ALA A 21 -16.69 48.26 3.07
C ALA A 21 -15.54 49.23 3.37
N GLN A 22 -15.84 50.45 3.81
CA GLN A 22 -14.81 51.42 4.21
C GLN A 22 -14.09 50.97 5.49
N TRP A 23 -14.83 50.48 6.48
CA TRP A 23 -14.23 49.97 7.72
C TRP A 23 -13.39 48.70 7.51
N ALA A 24 -13.83 47.80 6.62
CA ALA A 24 -13.05 46.63 6.25
C ALA A 24 -11.70 47.00 5.60
N LYS A 25 -11.62 48.15 4.91
CA LYS A 25 -10.39 48.67 4.31
C LYS A 25 -9.52 49.48 5.27
N SER A 26 -10.13 50.30 6.13
CA SER A 26 -9.39 51.17 7.05
C SER A 26 -8.78 50.41 8.21
N ASP A 27 -9.47 49.37 8.70
CA ASP A 27 -9.05 48.63 9.89
C ASP A 27 -8.89 47.12 9.59
N PRO A 28 -7.68 46.67 9.20
CA PRO A 28 -7.43 45.26 8.89
C PRO A 28 -7.70 44.30 10.04
N TYR A 29 -7.60 44.75 11.29
CA TYR A 29 -7.83 43.94 12.49
C TYR A 29 -9.31 43.85 12.89
N PHE A 30 -10.18 44.64 12.26
CA PHE A 30 -11.59 44.67 12.62
C PHE A 30 -12.35 43.57 11.85
N VAL A 31 -12.76 42.54 12.58
CA VAL A 31 -13.34 41.28 12.06
C VAL A 31 -14.81 41.45 11.67
N VAL A 32 -15.57 42.20 12.47
CA VAL A 32 -17.05 42.29 12.36
C VAL A 32 -17.52 42.79 10.98
N PRO A 33 -16.96 43.86 10.38
CA PRO A 33 -17.40 44.31 9.06
C PRO A 33 -17.13 43.28 7.96
N LYS A 34 -16.04 42.52 8.09
CA LYS A 34 -15.66 41.51 7.11
C LYS A 34 -16.61 40.31 7.17
N VAL A 35 -17.03 39.93 8.38
CA VAL A 35 -18.06 38.91 8.57
C VAL A 35 -19.39 39.40 8.00
N LEU A 36 -19.79 40.64 8.32
CA LEU A 36 -21.03 41.23 7.79
C LEU A 36 -21.02 41.27 6.26
N LEU A 37 -19.93 41.67 5.61
CA LEU A 37 -19.82 41.64 4.14
C LEU A 37 -19.92 40.24 3.52
N LEU A 38 -19.61 39.19 4.29
CA LEU A 38 -19.72 37.80 3.84
C LEU A 38 -21.11 37.21 4.09
N THR A 39 -21.80 37.65 5.15
CA THR A 39 -23.10 37.10 5.56
C THR A 39 -24.29 37.93 5.09
N ASP A 40 -24.19 39.26 5.12
CA ASP A 40 -25.28 40.21 4.96
C ASP A 40 -24.84 41.30 3.96
N GLY A 41 -25.13 41.06 2.68
CA GLY A 41 -24.78 41.99 1.61
C GLY A 41 -24.80 41.38 0.20
N GLU A 42 -24.46 42.22 -0.78
CA GLU A 42 -24.20 41.82 -2.16
C GLU A 42 -22.96 40.92 -2.20
N LYS A 43 -23.09 39.69 -2.74
CA LYS A 43 -22.01 38.70 -2.73
C LYS A 43 -20.76 39.30 -3.37
N PRO A 44 -19.65 39.48 -2.63
CA PRO A 44 -18.44 40.03 -3.20
C PRO A 44 -17.90 39.10 -4.28
N ASP A 45 -17.21 39.69 -5.25
CA ASP A 45 -16.48 38.95 -6.28
C ASP A 45 -15.60 37.85 -5.67
N ALA A 46 -15.39 36.76 -6.39
CA ALA A 46 -14.72 35.56 -5.90
C ALA A 46 -13.33 35.87 -5.32
N GLU A 47 -12.57 36.79 -5.94
CA GLU A 47 -11.28 37.22 -5.41
C GLU A 47 -11.40 38.03 -4.13
N SER A 48 -12.33 38.98 -4.08
CA SER A 48 -12.55 39.84 -2.93
C SER A 48 -13.02 39.03 -1.72
N ARG A 49 -13.88 38.04 -1.97
CA ARG A 49 -14.31 37.06 -0.98
C ARG A 49 -13.15 36.23 -0.44
N ARG A 50 -12.31 35.66 -1.33
CA ARG A 50 -11.11 34.90 -0.93
C ARG A 50 -10.16 35.74 -0.07
N ARG A 51 -9.93 37.01 -0.43
CA ARG A 51 -9.10 37.93 0.36
C ARG A 51 -9.67 38.21 1.75
N LEU A 52 -10.99 38.42 1.86
CA LEU A 52 -11.65 38.64 3.16
C LEU A 52 -11.57 37.40 4.05
N ILE A 53 -11.80 36.21 3.47
CA ILE A 53 -11.69 34.93 4.18
C ILE A 53 -10.26 34.70 4.68
N ALA A 54 -9.24 34.94 3.84
CA ALA A 54 -7.85 34.80 4.23
C ALA A 54 -7.48 35.75 5.39
N GLN A 55 -7.95 37.00 5.35
CA GLN A 55 -7.74 37.95 6.44
C GLN A 55 -8.47 37.54 7.72
N LEU A 56 -9.68 36.97 7.62
CA LEU A 56 -10.42 36.46 8.77
C LEU A 56 -9.75 35.22 9.38
N ALA A 57 -9.21 34.32 8.56
CA ALA A 57 -8.48 33.15 9.02
C ALA A 57 -7.20 33.49 9.81
N ILE A 58 -6.63 34.67 9.59
CA ILE A 58 -5.50 35.20 10.38
C ILE A 58 -5.99 35.79 11.71
N ALA A 59 -7.14 36.46 11.69
CA ALA A 59 -7.65 37.21 12.85
C ALA A 59 -8.46 36.36 13.84
N VAL A 60 -9.10 35.28 13.38
CA VAL A 60 -9.96 34.39 14.17
C VAL A 60 -9.23 33.08 14.45
N GLY A 61 -9.09 32.73 15.73
CA GLY A 61 -8.43 31.49 16.14
C GLY A 61 -9.30 30.24 16.02
N ASP A 62 -10.62 30.40 16.13
CA ASP A 62 -11.57 29.29 16.00
C ASP A 62 -11.95 29.06 14.53
N ARG A 63 -11.47 27.94 13.98
CA ARG A 63 -11.72 27.57 12.58
C ARG A 63 -13.10 26.99 12.37
N GLU A 64 -13.70 26.38 13.38
CA GLU A 64 -15.03 25.75 13.27
C GLU A 64 -16.10 26.84 13.20
N GLU A 65 -16.01 27.85 14.06
CA GLU A 65 -16.91 29.00 14.02
C GLU A 65 -16.76 29.78 12.70
N LEU A 66 -15.52 30.01 12.25
CA LEU A 66 -15.26 30.66 10.96
C LEU A 66 -15.86 29.86 9.80
N ALA A 67 -15.74 28.52 9.82
CA ALA A 67 -16.31 27.66 8.79
C ALA A 67 -17.84 27.69 8.80
N SER A 68 -18.47 27.79 9.98
CA SER A 68 -19.93 27.91 10.09
C SER A 68 -20.47 29.21 9.46
N VAL A 69 -19.70 30.29 9.55
CA VAL A 69 -20.07 31.62 9.04
C VAL A 69 -19.75 31.77 7.56
N VAL A 70 -18.60 31.27 7.11
CA VAL A 70 -18.11 31.42 5.74
C VAL A 70 -18.64 30.32 4.80
N GLY A 71 -19.01 29.17 5.36
CA GLY A 71 -19.38 27.95 4.64
C GLY A 71 -18.17 27.16 4.12
N ASP A 72 -18.44 26.19 3.25
CA ASP A 72 -17.44 25.24 2.71
C ASP A 72 -16.29 25.89 1.92
N ASP A 73 -16.41 27.18 1.56
CA ASP A 73 -15.34 27.90 0.88
C ASP A 73 -14.12 28.18 1.76
N LEU A 74 -14.23 28.00 3.08
CA LEU A 74 -13.08 28.02 3.97
C LEU A 74 -12.10 26.88 3.66
N LEU A 75 -12.62 25.78 3.11
CA LEU A 75 -11.88 24.57 2.75
C LEU A 75 -11.46 24.56 1.28
N SER A 76 -11.78 25.62 0.52
CA SER A 76 -11.34 25.81 -0.86
C SER A 76 -9.86 26.26 -0.94
N PHE A 77 -9.00 25.65 -0.12
CA PHE A 77 -7.57 25.56 -0.37
C PHE A 77 -7.26 24.41 -1.35
N GLY A 78 -8.27 23.82 -1.99
CA GLY A 78 -8.09 22.83 -3.05
C GLY A 78 -7.15 23.33 -4.15
N ASP A 79 -7.22 24.63 -4.47
CA ASP A 79 -6.36 25.29 -5.47
C ASP A 79 -4.95 25.65 -4.93
N PHE A 80 -4.71 25.55 -3.62
CA PHE A 80 -3.42 25.94 -3.01
C PHE A 80 -2.32 24.91 -3.29
N TYR A 81 -2.70 23.64 -3.41
CA TYR A 81 -1.82 22.60 -3.89
C TYR A 81 -2.11 22.38 -5.37
N PRO A 82 -1.08 22.24 -6.22
CA PRO A 82 -1.32 21.77 -7.58
C PRO A 82 -2.08 20.44 -7.47
N ASP A 83 -3.07 20.26 -8.35
CA ASP A 83 -3.78 18.98 -8.45
C ASP A 83 -2.73 17.88 -8.44
N ALA A 84 -2.84 16.97 -7.48
CA ALA A 84 -1.97 15.82 -7.42
C ALA A 84 -2.25 15.02 -8.69
N GLU A 85 -1.48 15.28 -9.75
CA GLU A 85 -1.42 14.43 -10.91
C GLU A 85 -0.86 13.11 -10.40
N VAL A 86 -1.77 12.23 -9.98
CA VAL A 86 -1.45 10.86 -9.65
C VAL A 86 -1.02 10.24 -10.97
N GLN A 87 0.27 10.34 -11.28
CA GLN A 87 0.83 9.63 -12.41
C GLN A 87 0.58 8.14 -12.14
N LYS A 88 -0.42 7.58 -12.83
CA LYS A 88 -0.74 6.16 -12.77
C LYS A 88 0.30 5.43 -13.60
N VAL A 89 1.52 5.34 -13.08
CA VAL A 89 2.57 4.55 -13.72
C VAL A 89 2.16 3.08 -13.59
N SER A 90 1.86 2.44 -14.72
CA SER A 90 1.56 1.00 -14.76
C SER A 90 2.82 0.21 -14.38
N THR A 91 2.65 -0.90 -13.65
CA THR A 91 3.74 -1.82 -13.32
C THR A 91 4.50 -2.27 -14.58
N THR A 92 3.79 -2.52 -15.68
CA THR A 92 4.41 -2.91 -16.96
C THR A 92 5.32 -1.82 -17.50
N SER A 93 4.88 -0.56 -17.43
CA SER A 93 5.67 0.59 -17.91
C SER A 93 6.97 0.78 -17.11
N VAL A 94 6.97 0.46 -15.81
CA VAL A 94 8.18 0.52 -14.98
C VAL A 94 9.13 -0.62 -15.34
N ILE A 95 8.59 -1.82 -15.56
CA ILE A 95 9.37 -2.99 -15.97
C ILE A 95 10.03 -2.73 -17.33
N ASP A 96 9.27 -2.23 -18.31
CA ASP A 96 9.78 -1.94 -19.65
C ASP A 96 10.89 -0.89 -19.60
N SER A 97 10.67 0.22 -18.88
CA SER A 97 11.70 1.26 -18.68
C SER A 97 12.95 0.72 -17.98
N PHE A 98 12.79 -0.17 -16.99
CA PHE A 98 13.91 -0.79 -16.31
C PHE A 98 14.70 -1.71 -17.24
N LEU A 99 14.01 -2.56 -18.01
CA LEU A 99 14.66 -3.47 -18.95
C LEU A 99 15.39 -2.69 -20.06
N ASP A 100 14.80 -1.62 -20.58
CA ASP A 100 15.46 -0.76 -21.58
C ASP A 100 16.71 -0.07 -21.02
N THR A 101 16.71 0.29 -19.74
CA THR A 101 17.82 1.02 -19.10
C THR A 101 18.96 0.10 -18.66
N PHE A 102 18.63 -1.10 -18.15
CA PHE A 102 19.59 -1.98 -17.47
C PHE A 102 19.86 -3.29 -18.20
N ALA A 103 19.05 -3.66 -19.18
CA ALA A 103 19.25 -4.84 -20.02
C ALA A 103 19.24 -4.43 -21.51
N PRO A 104 20.21 -3.61 -21.96
CA PRO A 104 20.35 -3.31 -23.37
C PRO A 104 20.52 -4.63 -24.13
N ALA A 105 19.66 -4.84 -25.14
CA ALA A 105 19.62 -6.07 -25.91
C ALA A 105 20.82 -6.20 -26.85
N ASP A 106 22.02 -6.40 -26.29
CA ASP A 106 23.19 -6.78 -27.08
C ASP A 106 23.02 -8.25 -27.52
N SER A 107 22.50 -8.43 -28.74
CA SER A 107 22.23 -9.73 -29.37
C SER A 107 23.40 -10.72 -29.29
N LYS A 108 24.64 -10.21 -29.25
CA LYS A 108 25.84 -11.04 -29.15
C LYS A 108 26.05 -11.59 -27.74
N GLU A 109 25.72 -10.83 -26.70
CA GLU A 109 25.87 -11.29 -25.31
C GLU A 109 24.80 -12.34 -24.97
N THR A 110 23.57 -12.17 -25.46
CA THR A 110 22.49 -13.14 -25.28
C THR A 110 22.78 -14.46 -26.01
N GLU A 111 23.37 -14.40 -27.21
CA GLU A 111 23.85 -15.58 -27.94
C GLU A 111 25.00 -16.30 -27.20
N LEU A 112 25.93 -15.56 -26.60
CA LEU A 112 27.01 -16.15 -25.80
C LEU A 112 26.49 -16.77 -24.50
N LEU A 113 25.58 -16.10 -23.80
CA LEU A 113 24.98 -16.61 -22.55
C LEU A 113 24.15 -17.87 -22.80
N SER A 114 23.32 -17.88 -23.84
CA SER A 114 22.58 -19.09 -24.22
C SER A 114 23.53 -20.24 -24.57
N LYS A 115 24.58 -19.97 -25.34
CA LYS A 115 25.59 -20.98 -25.67
C LYS A 115 26.29 -21.53 -24.42
N VAL A 116 26.63 -20.69 -23.44
CA VAL A 116 27.26 -21.14 -22.18
C VAL A 116 26.28 -21.94 -21.32
N LEU A 117 25.03 -21.48 -21.19
CA LEU A 117 24.01 -22.12 -20.36
C LEU A 117 23.63 -23.52 -20.88
N PHE A 118 23.57 -23.69 -22.21
CA PHE A 118 23.14 -24.94 -22.83
C PHE A 118 24.29 -25.89 -23.23
N SER A 119 25.55 -25.47 -23.16
CA SER A 119 26.70 -26.35 -23.49
C SER A 119 27.46 -26.91 -22.29
N ALA A 120 27.28 -26.33 -21.09
CA ALA A 120 28.11 -26.65 -19.93
C ALA A 120 27.49 -27.67 -18.95
N THR A 121 26.33 -28.25 -19.25
CA THR A 121 25.81 -29.34 -18.42
C THR A 121 26.43 -30.67 -18.88
N PRO A 122 27.09 -31.44 -18.00
CA PRO A 122 27.27 -32.86 -18.28
C PRO A 122 25.88 -33.43 -18.50
N ASP A 123 25.72 -34.29 -19.50
CA ASP A 123 24.48 -35.00 -19.75
C ASP A 123 24.16 -35.88 -18.54
N TYR A 124 23.51 -35.27 -17.55
CA TYR A 124 23.23 -35.87 -16.25
C TYR A 124 22.32 -37.08 -16.44
N ALA A 125 21.47 -37.06 -17.48
CA ALA A 125 20.68 -38.22 -17.88
C ALA A 125 21.58 -39.38 -18.36
N ALA A 126 22.62 -39.10 -19.15
CA ALA A 126 23.60 -40.13 -19.54
C ALA A 126 24.44 -40.63 -18.36
N GLN A 127 24.82 -39.76 -17.42
CA GLN A 127 25.55 -40.17 -16.22
C GLN A 127 24.68 -41.06 -15.31
N LEU A 128 23.41 -40.70 -15.09
CA LEU A 128 22.47 -41.50 -14.29
C LEU A 128 22.20 -42.86 -14.95
N ALA A 129 22.06 -42.89 -16.28
CA ALA A 129 21.89 -44.13 -17.04
C ALA A 129 23.15 -45.02 -17.02
N TYR A 130 24.34 -44.43 -16.97
CA TYR A 130 25.60 -45.16 -16.79
C TYR A 130 25.70 -45.76 -15.38
N GLU A 131 25.36 -44.97 -14.35
CA GLU A 131 25.34 -45.41 -12.96
C GLU A 131 24.32 -46.54 -12.72
N GLU A 132 23.11 -46.46 -13.29
CA GLU A 132 22.10 -47.51 -13.19
C GLU A 132 22.56 -48.84 -13.81
N ARG A 133 23.32 -48.78 -14.93
CA ARG A 133 23.86 -49.98 -15.60
C ARG A 133 25.04 -50.62 -14.87
N HIS A 134 25.89 -49.81 -14.24
CA HIS A 134 27.15 -50.28 -13.64
C HIS A 134 27.08 -50.46 -12.12
N ASN A 135 26.12 -49.83 -11.46
CA ASN A 135 25.88 -49.92 -10.02
C ASN A 135 24.37 -49.97 -9.73
N PRO A 136 23.70 -51.08 -10.05
CA PRO A 136 22.28 -51.23 -9.73
C PRO A 136 22.10 -51.21 -8.22
N VAL A 137 21.55 -50.12 -7.68
CA VAL A 137 21.13 -50.06 -6.28
C VAL A 137 19.91 -50.97 -6.15
N ALA A 138 20.12 -52.20 -5.67
CA ALA A 138 19.03 -53.05 -5.23
C ALA A 138 18.38 -52.38 -4.01
N VAL A 139 17.25 -51.71 -4.22
CA VAL A 139 16.42 -51.17 -3.14
C VAL A 139 15.72 -52.36 -2.48
N ASP A 140 16.43 -53.02 -1.57
CA ASP A 140 15.94 -54.19 -0.82
C ASP A 140 15.18 -53.69 0.42
N GLY A 141 13.94 -53.25 0.18
CA GLY A 141 12.97 -52.84 1.19
C GLY A 141 11.59 -53.42 0.87
N PRO A 142 10.66 -53.48 1.84
CA PRO A 142 9.32 -54.00 1.61
C PRO A 142 8.58 -53.10 0.60
N LYS A 143 8.53 -53.53 -0.66
CA LYS A 143 7.79 -52.83 -1.74
C LYS A 143 6.29 -52.93 -1.50
N SER A 144 5.62 -51.77 -1.52
CA SER A 144 4.17 -51.65 -1.50
C SER A 144 3.55 -52.28 -2.76
N GLU A 145 2.25 -52.57 -2.73
CA GLU A 145 1.51 -53.00 -3.92
C GLU A 145 1.61 -51.94 -5.04
N ALA A 146 1.53 -50.65 -4.68
CA ALA A 146 1.68 -49.54 -5.61
C ALA A 146 3.04 -49.57 -6.33
N ASP A 147 4.13 -49.85 -5.60
CA ASP A 147 5.48 -49.91 -6.16
C ASP A 147 5.59 -51.05 -7.19
N ARG A 148 4.92 -52.19 -6.95
CA ARG A 148 4.89 -53.32 -7.89
C ARG A 148 4.05 -53.06 -9.14
N LEU A 149 3.08 -52.14 -9.09
CA LEU A 149 2.36 -51.69 -10.28
C LEU A 149 3.20 -50.71 -11.08
N ILE A 150 3.91 -49.79 -10.40
CA ILE A 150 4.81 -48.82 -11.03
C ILE A 150 5.97 -49.54 -11.73
N ASP A 151 6.61 -50.51 -11.06
CA ASP A 151 7.71 -51.30 -11.64
C ASP A 151 7.24 -52.04 -12.92
N ARG A 152 6.06 -52.67 -12.88
CA ARG A 152 5.47 -53.33 -14.06
C ARG A 152 5.17 -52.36 -15.19
N PHE A 153 4.73 -51.15 -14.88
CA PHE A 153 4.45 -50.13 -15.89
C PHE A 153 5.75 -49.64 -16.56
N ILE A 154 6.79 -49.39 -15.78
CA ILE A 154 8.11 -48.96 -16.29
C ILE A 154 8.75 -50.06 -17.15
N ASP A 155 8.62 -51.32 -16.76
CA ASP A 155 9.13 -52.46 -17.53
C ASP A 155 8.39 -52.65 -18.86
N MET A 156 7.11 -52.29 -18.92
CA MET A 156 6.32 -52.32 -20.16
C MET A 156 6.79 -51.26 -21.16
N ASP A 157 7.14 -50.05 -20.69
CA ASP A 157 7.62 -48.96 -21.56
C ASP A 157 9.08 -49.14 -22.02
N ARG A 158 9.93 -49.83 -21.24
CA ARG A 158 11.33 -50.11 -21.61
C ARG A 158 11.50 -51.10 -22.78
N GLY A 159 10.44 -51.83 -23.15
CA GLY A 159 10.46 -52.82 -24.26
C GLY A 159 10.15 -52.25 -25.66
N GLY A 160 9.80 -50.97 -25.76
CA GLY A 160 9.48 -50.31 -27.03
C GLY A 160 10.45 -49.17 -27.33
N GLU A 161 11.36 -49.38 -28.29
CA GLU A 161 12.13 -48.29 -28.88
C GLU A 161 11.19 -47.32 -29.62
N THR A 162 10.81 -46.21 -29.00
CA THR A 162 10.32 -45.03 -29.73
C THR A 162 10.90 -43.75 -29.17
N LYS A 163 11.89 -43.25 -29.91
CA LYS A 163 12.33 -41.87 -30.09
C LYS A 163 11.28 -40.83 -29.63
N PRO A 164 11.63 -39.81 -28.82
CA PRO A 164 10.68 -38.78 -28.44
C PRO A 164 10.47 -37.84 -29.64
N GLU A 165 9.39 -38.05 -30.37
CA GLU A 165 8.79 -36.99 -31.18
C GLU A 165 7.93 -36.13 -30.25
N THR A 166 8.30 -34.86 -30.18
CA THR A 166 7.60 -33.77 -29.52
C THR A 166 6.10 -33.78 -29.81
N PRO A 167 5.22 -33.74 -28.80
CA PRO A 167 3.84 -33.36 -29.02
C PRO A 167 3.73 -31.83 -29.03
N ALA A 168 3.34 -31.30 -30.18
CA ALA A 168 2.86 -29.93 -30.33
C ALA A 168 1.70 -29.68 -29.36
N VAL A 169 1.81 -28.58 -28.61
CA VAL A 169 0.76 -28.08 -27.72
C VAL A 169 -0.27 -27.35 -28.58
N GLU A 170 -1.43 -27.97 -28.78
CA GLU A 170 -2.65 -27.26 -29.16
C GLU A 170 -3.44 -26.93 -27.88
N THR A 171 -3.60 -25.63 -27.62
CA THR A 171 -4.52 -25.09 -26.62
C THR A 171 -5.97 -25.43 -26.97
N PRO A 172 -6.84 -25.63 -25.98
CA PRO A 172 -7.82 -24.55 -25.76
C PRO A 172 -8.07 -24.20 -24.29
N LYS A 173 -8.58 -22.98 -24.16
CA LYS A 173 -8.85 -22.17 -22.99
C LYS A 173 -10.07 -22.64 -22.17
N ASN A 174 -10.00 -22.33 -20.87
CA ASN A 174 -10.99 -21.68 -19.99
C ASN A 174 -10.91 -22.36 -18.60
N ASP A 175 -10.39 -21.65 -17.60
CA ASP A 175 -11.16 -20.78 -16.68
C ASP A 175 -12.25 -21.61 -15.96
N GLU A 176 -12.33 -21.70 -14.65
CA GLU A 176 -11.84 -20.83 -13.59
C GLU A 176 -12.11 -21.55 -12.25
N SER A 177 -11.31 -21.21 -11.24
CA SER A 177 -11.73 -21.05 -9.84
C SER A 177 -11.74 -22.22 -8.83
N GLU A 178 -10.86 -22.02 -7.85
CA GLU A 178 -11.07 -22.11 -6.40
C GLU A 178 -11.53 -23.44 -5.76
N LYS A 179 -10.61 -24.06 -5.00
CA LYS A 179 -10.67 -24.14 -3.51
C LYS A 179 -9.71 -25.23 -3.02
N LEU A 180 -8.65 -24.83 -2.33
CA LEU A 180 -8.04 -25.70 -1.32
C LEU A 180 -8.81 -25.52 -0.01
N THR A 181 -9.52 -26.57 0.39
CA THR A 181 -10.11 -26.74 1.71
C THR A 181 -9.30 -27.73 2.53
N ASN A 182 -9.17 -27.39 3.82
CA ASN A 182 -8.97 -28.22 5.00
C ASN A 182 -7.55 -28.76 5.23
N GLU A 183 -6.83 -28.24 6.24
CA GLU A 183 -6.95 -28.60 7.68
C GLU A 183 -6.92 -30.12 7.92
N THR A 184 -5.91 -30.60 8.66
CA THR A 184 -5.98 -31.20 10.01
C THR A 184 -4.57 -31.75 10.34
N ALA A 185 -3.82 -31.23 11.33
CA ALA A 185 -3.62 -31.78 12.68
C ALA A 185 -2.10 -31.72 13.02
N PRO A 186 -1.64 -31.99 14.26
CA PRO A 186 -2.04 -31.41 15.53
C PRO A 186 -0.85 -30.83 16.33
N THR A 187 -1.22 -30.03 17.31
CA THR A 187 -0.42 -29.49 18.41
C THR A 187 0.39 -30.56 19.16
N LYS A 188 1.70 -30.35 19.31
CA LYS A 188 2.47 -30.74 20.50
C LYS A 188 3.51 -29.69 20.87
N THR A 189 3.39 -29.30 22.13
CA THR A 189 4.13 -28.36 22.98
C THR A 189 5.65 -28.55 22.95
N VAL A 190 6.43 -27.50 22.68
CA VAL A 190 7.78 -27.31 23.24
C VAL A 190 8.09 -25.81 23.36
N ALA A 191 8.49 -25.44 24.59
CA ALA A 191 9.36 -24.35 25.03
C ALA A 191 9.15 -22.91 24.54
N GLN A 192 8.94 -22.05 25.54
CA GLN A 192 9.52 -20.72 25.53
C GLN A 192 11.02 -20.84 25.37
N GLU A 193 11.56 -20.45 24.22
CA GLU A 193 12.98 -20.12 24.10
C GLU A 193 13.17 -19.23 22.85
N SER A 194 13.56 -17.98 23.10
CA SER A 194 14.07 -17.01 22.13
C SER A 194 13.12 -16.54 21.01
N GLU A 195 12.12 -15.72 21.37
CA GLU A 195 11.41 -14.83 20.43
C GLU A 195 12.29 -13.65 19.92
N ASN A 196 13.62 -13.81 19.96
CA ASN A 196 14.56 -12.88 19.31
C ASN A 196 14.72 -13.20 17.81
N THR A 197 13.76 -13.91 17.21
CA THR A 197 13.76 -14.19 15.77
C THR A 197 13.38 -12.92 15.02
N SER A 198 14.38 -12.06 14.77
CA SER A 198 14.39 -10.99 13.77
C SER A 198 13.04 -10.30 13.56
N LEU A 199 12.52 -9.68 14.62
CA LEU A 199 11.32 -8.86 14.54
C LEU A 199 11.55 -7.76 13.52
N THR A 200 10.82 -7.82 12.43
CA THR A 200 10.95 -6.94 11.28
C THR A 200 9.62 -6.25 11.01
N GLU A 201 9.63 -5.01 10.51
CA GLU A 201 8.43 -4.26 10.16
C GLU A 201 7.50 -5.04 9.20
N SER A 202 8.07 -5.81 8.27
CA SER A 202 7.34 -6.68 7.35
C SER A 202 6.53 -7.75 8.08
N PHE A 203 7.09 -8.36 9.13
CA PHE A 203 6.42 -9.37 9.94
C PHE A 203 5.24 -8.78 10.71
N ALA A 204 5.41 -7.58 11.29
CA ALA A 204 4.30 -6.84 11.90
C ALA A 204 3.19 -6.54 10.88
N ARG A 205 3.55 -6.14 9.65
CA ARG A 205 2.58 -5.85 8.58
C ARG A 205 1.77 -7.08 8.18
N VAL A 206 2.38 -8.27 8.13
CA VAL A 206 1.68 -9.54 7.89
C VAL A 206 0.72 -9.85 9.05
N MET A 207 1.12 -9.65 10.30
CA MET A 207 0.24 -9.88 11.45
C MET A 207 -0.99 -8.96 11.44
N ILE A 208 -0.84 -7.70 11.02
CA ILE A 208 -1.96 -6.76 10.83
C ILE A 208 -2.93 -7.28 9.76
N LYS A 209 -2.40 -7.73 8.61
CA LYS A 209 -3.22 -8.29 7.53
C LYS A 209 -3.97 -9.55 7.95
N ASN A 210 -3.35 -10.37 8.79
CA ASN A 210 -3.95 -11.59 9.32
C ASN A 210 -4.94 -11.33 10.47
N GLY A 211 -5.20 -10.07 10.83
CA GLY A 211 -6.12 -9.69 11.92
C GLY A 211 -5.57 -9.86 13.33
N ASN A 212 -4.32 -10.29 13.50
CA ASN A 212 -3.74 -10.51 14.82
C ASN A 212 -3.09 -9.24 15.39
N TYR A 213 -3.93 -8.29 15.80
CA TYR A 213 -3.48 -6.96 16.22
C TYR A 213 -2.68 -6.95 17.54
N ARG A 214 -2.95 -7.89 18.45
CA ARG A 214 -2.21 -8.00 19.73
C ARG A 214 -0.74 -8.36 19.51
N LYS A 215 -0.47 -9.36 18.66
CA LYS A 215 0.90 -9.74 18.29
C LYS A 215 1.59 -8.62 17.50
N ALA A 216 0.89 -8.00 16.56
CA ALA A 216 1.42 -6.85 15.82
C ALA A 216 1.84 -5.70 16.75
N LEU A 217 1.04 -5.40 17.78
CA LEU A 217 1.35 -4.36 18.77
C LEU A 217 2.64 -4.68 19.53
N GLN A 218 2.82 -5.93 19.97
CA GLN A 218 4.04 -6.37 20.66
C GLN A 218 5.27 -6.16 19.77
N ILE A 219 5.21 -6.62 18.51
CA ILE A 219 6.32 -6.51 17.55
C ILE A 219 6.67 -5.04 17.29
N ILE A 220 5.67 -4.18 17.03
CA ILE A 220 5.89 -2.76 16.77
C ILE A 220 6.48 -2.04 17.99
N THR A 221 6.05 -2.41 19.19
CA THR A 221 6.58 -1.81 20.43
C THR A 221 8.05 -2.18 20.61
N GLU A 222 8.42 -3.43 20.38
CA GLU A 222 9.81 -3.88 20.46
C GLU A 222 10.69 -3.23 19.37
N LEU A 223 10.16 -3.09 18.15
CA LEU A 223 10.84 -2.40 17.05
C LEU A 223 11.09 -0.92 17.36
N SER A 224 10.17 -0.28 18.10
CA SER A 224 10.30 1.12 18.52
C SER A 224 11.43 1.35 19.52
N LEU A 225 11.67 0.39 20.42
CA LEU A 225 12.76 0.44 21.39
C LEU A 225 14.13 0.36 20.71
N ASN A 226 14.22 -0.42 19.63
CA ASN A 226 15.44 -0.60 18.86
C ASN A 226 15.70 0.54 17.85
N ASN A 227 14.70 1.36 17.51
CA ASN A 227 14.79 2.38 16.47
C ASN A 227 14.22 3.74 16.94
N PRO A 228 14.89 4.44 17.87
CA PRO A 228 14.38 5.69 18.45
C PRO A 228 14.24 6.83 17.42
N GLU A 229 15.05 6.82 16.36
CA GLU A 229 14.97 7.76 15.23
C GLU A 229 13.57 7.83 14.59
N LYS A 230 12.81 6.72 14.63
CA LYS A 230 11.46 6.61 14.05
C LYS A 230 10.34 6.64 15.11
N SER A 231 10.60 7.17 16.30
CA SER A 231 9.67 7.17 17.44
C SER A 231 8.26 7.70 17.09
N ILE A 232 8.17 8.80 16.34
CA ILE A 232 6.89 9.40 15.92
C ILE A 232 6.06 8.42 15.07
N TYR A 233 6.70 7.76 14.11
CA TYR A 233 6.06 6.79 13.22
C TYR A 233 5.49 5.60 14.01
N PHE A 234 6.27 5.05 14.93
CA PHE A 234 5.82 3.93 15.75
C PHE A 234 4.71 4.33 16.72
N ALA A 235 4.74 5.56 17.26
CA ALA A 235 3.68 6.06 18.13
C ALA A 235 2.32 6.09 17.41
N ASP A 236 2.29 6.54 16.14
CA ASP A 236 1.07 6.53 15.33
C ASP A 236 0.60 5.11 14.99
N GLN A 237 1.50 4.20 14.65
CA GLN A 237 1.15 2.80 14.41
C GLN A 237 0.58 2.11 15.64
N ILE A 238 1.16 2.35 16.82
CA ILE A 238 0.67 1.81 18.08
C ILE A 238 -0.73 2.37 18.39
N ARG A 239 -0.96 3.67 18.16
CA ARG A 239 -2.28 4.30 18.34
C ARG A 239 -3.32 3.67 17.42
N PHE A 240 -2.97 3.46 16.15
CA PHE A 240 -3.83 2.81 15.17
C PHE A 240 -4.18 1.38 15.58
N LEU A 241 -3.18 0.57 15.95
CA LEU A 241 -3.36 -0.81 16.42
C LEU A 241 -4.24 -0.89 17.68
N LYS A 242 -4.04 -0.01 18.65
CA LYS A 242 -4.90 0.06 19.86
C LYS A 242 -6.35 0.34 19.50
N LYS A 243 -6.59 1.24 18.53
CA LYS A 243 -7.95 1.54 18.05
C LYS A 243 -8.59 0.34 17.35
N LEU A 244 -7.82 -0.41 16.54
CA LEU A 244 -8.30 -1.63 15.90
C LEU A 244 -8.69 -2.71 16.92
N ILE A 245 -7.86 -2.92 17.97
CA ILE A 245 -8.16 -3.87 19.04
C ILE A 245 -9.45 -3.50 19.77
N ILE A 246 -9.69 -2.22 20.03
CA ILE A 246 -10.93 -1.76 20.67
C ILE A 246 -12.14 -2.02 19.75
N ASN A 247 -12.00 -1.79 18.45
CA ASN A 247 -13.06 -2.00 17.47
C ASN A 247 -13.36 -3.49 17.21
N GLU A 248 -12.38 -4.38 17.35
CA GLU A 248 -12.57 -5.83 17.23
C GLU A 248 -13.32 -6.43 18.43
N ASN A 249 -13.21 -5.80 19.62
CA ASN A 249 -13.85 -6.26 20.85
C ASN A 249 -15.22 -5.62 21.13
N ASN A 250 -15.71 -4.73 20.24
CA ASN A 250 -17.04 -4.12 20.28
C ASN A 250 -17.97 -4.80 19.27
#